data_AF-A0A969F1E5-F1
#
_entry.id   AF-A0A969F1E5-F1
#
_cell.length_a   1.000
_cell.length_b   1.000
_cell.length_c   1.000
_cell.angle_alpha   90.00
_cell.angle_beta   90.00
_cell.angle_gamma   90.00
#
_symmetry.space_group_name_H-M   'P 1'
#
loop_
_entity.id
_entity.type
_entity.pdbx_description
1 polymer ?
#
loop_
_entity_poly.entity_id
_entity_poly.type
_entity_poly.pdbx_seq_one_letter_code
_entity_poly.pdbx_strand_id
1 'polypeptide(L)'
;MSGEIITVIPWMCASMNCVDLDRYPLNELDGKHGRTLIARVRTQMLAQGACELPGFMSAQGLELAIAQSNDLATRAHPSRSRATAYLSVADAAFPASHPRAQLSSSSVRVVGYDQIPTQHVLRQLYEWQPLHDFVAAVLDLPRVYRYDDPMGALNIAVMGDGDELGWHFDQTDFVLSIPLVPAQTGGEFEVHPLIRTTEDERYEAVALALVDAGPAPLKLAMTPGSLLVFQGRHSLHRVTPIAGPRDRLVALLAYDRKPGTDSTAELKRARYGRTVPLSRYTPADH
;
A
#
# COMPACT_ATOMS: atom_id res chain seq x y z
N MET A 1 -13.24 -48.51 -19.44
CA MET A 1 -13.16 -47.09 -19.85
C MET A 1 -13.75 -46.26 -18.71
N SER A 2 -12.93 -46.00 -17.70
CA SER A 2 -13.27 -45.16 -16.55
C SER A 2 -12.92 -43.72 -16.90
N GLY A 3 -13.94 -42.88 -17.11
CA GLY A 3 -13.74 -41.44 -17.24
C GLY A 3 -13.45 -40.85 -15.87
N GLU A 4 -12.24 -40.31 -15.69
CA GLU A 4 -11.92 -39.46 -14.55
C GLU A 4 -12.73 -38.17 -14.68
N ILE A 5 -13.65 -37.96 -13.74
CA ILE A 5 -14.24 -36.66 -13.47
C ILE A 5 -13.13 -35.83 -12.84
N ILE A 6 -12.57 -34.90 -13.61
CA ILE A 6 -11.69 -33.86 -13.09
C ILE A 6 -12.56 -32.96 -12.21
N THR A 7 -12.59 -33.27 -10.91
CA THR A 7 -13.20 -32.41 -9.90
C THR A 7 -12.33 -31.17 -9.80
N VAL A 8 -12.71 -30.10 -10.50
CA VAL A 8 -12.05 -28.79 -10.38
C VAL A 8 -12.27 -28.32 -8.95
N ILE A 9 -11.18 -28.19 -8.19
CA ILE A 9 -11.24 -27.84 -6.79
C ILE A 9 -11.62 -26.34 -6.69
N PRO A 10 -12.62 -25.92 -5.87
CA PRO A 10 -13.17 -24.56 -5.87
C PRO A 10 -12.16 -23.42 -5.64
N TRP A 11 -10.99 -23.70 -5.06
CA TRP A 11 -9.97 -22.69 -4.75
C TRP A 11 -8.98 -22.42 -5.89
N MET A 12 -8.97 -23.22 -6.96
CA MET A 12 -8.14 -22.95 -8.15
C MET A 12 -8.73 -21.84 -9.06
N CYS A 13 -9.96 -21.38 -8.81
CA CYS A 13 -10.65 -20.38 -9.64
C CYS A 13 -10.69 -18.95 -9.07
N ALA A 14 -10.21 -18.72 -7.84
CA ALA A 14 -10.43 -17.43 -7.15
C ALA A 14 -9.57 -16.26 -7.68
N SER A 15 -8.43 -16.52 -8.33
CA SER A 15 -7.63 -15.45 -8.96
C SER A 15 -8.22 -14.95 -10.28
N MET A 16 -8.98 -15.77 -11.02
CA MET A 16 -9.53 -15.40 -12.33
C MET A 16 -10.74 -14.47 -12.26
N ASN A 17 -11.46 -14.41 -11.13
CA ASN A 17 -12.62 -13.54 -10.96
C ASN A 17 -12.37 -12.33 -10.04
N CYS A 18 -11.16 -12.15 -9.52
CA CYS A 18 -10.83 -11.03 -8.62
C CYS A 18 -10.59 -9.72 -9.36
N VAL A 19 -9.99 -9.78 -10.55
CA VAL A 19 -9.58 -8.62 -11.35
C VAL A 19 -10.46 -8.52 -12.58
N ASP A 20 -10.82 -7.30 -12.96
CA ASP A 20 -11.49 -7.02 -14.24
C ASP A 20 -10.47 -7.12 -15.39
N LEU A 21 -10.28 -8.33 -15.91
CA LEU A 21 -9.30 -8.62 -16.96
C LEU A 21 -9.72 -8.14 -18.35
N ASP A 22 -11.02 -7.89 -18.56
CA ASP A 22 -11.52 -7.26 -19.78
C ASP A 22 -11.03 -5.81 -19.86
N ARG A 23 -11.04 -5.11 -18.73
CA ARG A 23 -10.54 -3.74 -18.62
C ARG A 23 -9.02 -3.67 -18.44
N TYR A 24 -8.44 -4.64 -17.73
CA TYR A 24 -7.03 -4.68 -17.36
C TYR A 24 -6.42 -6.05 -17.72
N PRO A 25 -5.97 -6.26 -18.97
CA PRO A 25 -5.56 -7.58 -19.47
C PRO A 25 -4.15 -7.95 -18.96
N LEU A 26 -4.02 -8.19 -17.65
CA LEU A 26 -2.73 -8.47 -17.01
C LEU A 26 -2.09 -9.78 -17.48
N ASN A 27 -2.88 -10.70 -18.06
CA ASN A 27 -2.38 -11.94 -18.65
C ASN A 27 -1.77 -11.75 -20.05
N GLU A 28 -1.99 -10.60 -20.68
CA GLU A 28 -1.61 -10.34 -22.07
C GLU A 28 -0.94 -8.96 -22.22
N LEU A 29 0.06 -8.71 -21.37
CA LEU A 29 0.78 -7.43 -21.35
C LEU A 29 1.49 -7.12 -22.69
N ASP A 30 1.93 -8.15 -23.40
CA ASP A 30 2.53 -8.05 -24.74
C ASP A 30 1.49 -7.80 -25.85
N GLY A 31 0.20 -7.82 -25.54
CA GLY A 31 -0.86 -7.43 -26.46
C GLY A 31 -0.89 -5.93 -26.73
N LYS A 32 -1.66 -5.50 -27.74
CA LYS A 32 -1.91 -4.07 -28.00
C LYS A 32 -2.51 -3.39 -26.77
N HIS A 33 -3.53 -3.99 -26.16
CA HIS A 33 -4.21 -3.45 -24.98
C HIS A 33 -3.29 -3.39 -23.75
N GLY A 34 -2.51 -4.44 -23.51
CA GLY A 34 -1.51 -4.48 -22.43
C GLY A 34 -0.46 -3.36 -22.54
N ARG A 35 0.15 -3.20 -23.73
CA ARG A 35 1.10 -2.10 -23.98
C ARG A 35 0.47 -0.73 -23.83
N THR A 36 -0.77 -0.53 -24.28
CA THR A 36 -1.49 0.73 -24.09
C THR A 36 -1.76 1.01 -22.61
N LEU A 37 -2.13 0.00 -21.83
CA LEU A 37 -2.31 0.11 -20.39
C LEU A 37 -1.00 0.53 -19.70
N ILE A 38 0.11 -0.15 -20.00
CA ILE A 38 1.44 0.16 -19.43
C ILE A 38 1.85 1.59 -19.77
N ALA A 39 1.72 2.00 -21.03
CA ALA A 39 2.04 3.35 -21.46
C ALA A 39 1.20 4.40 -20.72
N ARG A 40 -0.11 4.18 -20.57
CA ARG A 40 -0.99 5.07 -19.82
C ARG A 40 -0.54 5.22 -18.36
N VAL A 41 -0.24 4.12 -17.68
CA VAL A 41 0.20 4.13 -16.28
C VAL A 41 1.50 4.92 -16.15
N ARG A 42 2.49 4.62 -17.00
CA ARG A 42 3.79 5.32 -17.00
C ARG A 42 3.63 6.82 -17.24
N THR A 43 2.81 7.23 -18.21
CA THR A 43 2.54 8.65 -18.47
C THR A 43 1.91 9.35 -17.27
N GLN A 44 0.93 8.73 -16.61
CA GLN A 44 0.29 9.32 -15.42
C GLN A 44 1.25 9.39 -14.23
N MET A 45 2.03 8.32 -13.99
CA MET A 45 3.06 8.30 -12.95
C MET A 45 4.10 9.40 -13.15
N LEU A 46 4.56 9.64 -14.39
CA LEU A 46 5.50 10.72 -14.70
C LEU A 46 4.90 12.11 -14.48
N ALA A 47 3.62 12.29 -14.79
CA ALA A 47 2.96 13.58 -14.68
C ALA A 47 2.52 13.93 -13.25
N GLN A 48 2.12 12.94 -12.46
CA GLN A 48 1.41 13.15 -11.19
C GLN A 48 2.01 12.37 -10.00
N GLY A 49 3.04 11.55 -10.21
CA GLY A 49 3.57 10.65 -9.18
C GLY A 49 2.58 9.56 -8.73
N ALA A 50 1.43 9.44 -9.40
CA ALA A 50 0.35 8.52 -9.06
C ALA A 50 -0.43 8.11 -10.32
N CYS A 51 -0.99 6.90 -10.31
CA CYS A 51 -1.92 6.40 -11.30
C CYS A 51 -2.95 5.50 -10.61
N GLU A 52 -4.21 5.90 -10.64
CA GLU A 52 -5.32 5.09 -10.16
C GLU A 52 -5.96 4.35 -11.33
N LEU A 53 -6.25 3.06 -11.13
CA LEU A 53 -6.97 2.18 -12.05
C LEU A 53 -8.32 1.81 -11.44
N PRO A 54 -9.38 2.61 -11.62
CA PRO A 54 -10.68 2.36 -11.01
C PRO A 54 -11.34 1.10 -11.55
N GLY A 55 -12.03 0.34 -10.70
CA GLY A 55 -12.65 -0.93 -11.10
C GLY A 55 -11.63 -1.99 -11.50
N PHE A 56 -10.42 -1.93 -10.94
CA PHE A 56 -9.40 -2.94 -11.14
C PHE A 56 -9.86 -4.28 -10.56
N MET A 57 -10.37 -4.26 -9.32
CA MET A 57 -11.07 -5.40 -8.77
C MET A 57 -12.46 -5.51 -9.41
N SER A 58 -12.86 -6.74 -9.73
CA SER A 58 -14.25 -7.01 -10.07
C SER A 58 -15.16 -6.73 -8.85
N ALA A 59 -16.46 -6.55 -9.09
CA ALA A 59 -17.41 -6.35 -7.99
C ALA A 59 -17.38 -7.49 -6.97
N GLN A 60 -17.34 -8.74 -7.44
CA GLN A 60 -17.26 -9.93 -6.59
C GLN A 60 -15.92 -10.00 -5.83
N GLY A 61 -14.81 -9.67 -6.50
CA GLY A 61 -13.48 -9.63 -5.89
C GLY A 61 -13.39 -8.61 -4.77
N LEU A 62 -13.94 -7.40 -5.00
CA LEU A 62 -13.98 -6.35 -4.00
C LEU A 62 -14.84 -6.72 -2.79
N GLU A 63 -16.05 -7.24 -3.02
CA GLU A 63 -16.94 -7.69 -1.94
C GLU A 63 -16.27 -8.74 -1.06
N LEU A 64 -15.63 -9.74 -1.68
CA LEU A 64 -14.89 -10.78 -0.97
C LEU A 64 -13.70 -10.20 -0.19
N ALA A 65 -12.94 -9.28 -0.80
CA ALA A 65 -11.80 -8.64 -0.14
C ALA A 65 -12.22 -7.83 1.09
N ILE A 66 -13.34 -7.09 0.99
CA ILE A 66 -13.90 -6.32 2.10
C ILE A 66 -14.31 -7.27 3.24
N ALA A 67 -15.07 -8.33 2.94
CA ALA A 67 -15.53 -9.28 3.94
C ALA A 67 -14.35 -9.94 4.68
N GLN A 68 -13.40 -10.51 3.93
CA GLN A 68 -12.23 -11.17 4.50
C GLN A 68 -11.32 -10.20 5.29
N SER A 69 -11.17 -8.95 4.84
CA SER A 69 -10.35 -7.95 5.52
C SER A 69 -11.00 -7.47 6.82
N ASN A 70 -12.33 -7.32 6.86
CA ASN A 70 -13.06 -6.97 8.08
C ASN A 70 -12.92 -8.06 9.15
N ASP A 71 -12.98 -9.34 8.77
CA ASP A 71 -12.78 -10.45 9.69
C ASP A 71 -11.38 -10.41 10.35
N LEU A 72 -10.38 -9.91 9.62
CA LEU A 72 -9.01 -9.76 10.13
C LEU A 72 -8.78 -8.45 10.90
N ALA A 73 -9.61 -7.41 10.72
CA ALA A 73 -9.39 -6.08 11.27
C ALA A 73 -9.30 -6.05 12.80
N THR A 74 -10.00 -6.97 13.48
CA THR A 74 -9.95 -7.14 14.95
C THR A 74 -8.59 -7.60 15.45
N ARG A 75 -7.75 -8.18 14.57
CA ARG A 75 -6.39 -8.66 14.87
C ARG A 75 -5.32 -7.64 14.50
N ALA A 76 -5.71 -6.45 14.05
CA ALA A 76 -4.78 -5.41 13.63
C ALA A 76 -4.02 -4.83 14.82
N HIS A 77 -2.70 -4.73 14.71
CA HIS A 77 -1.85 -4.20 15.78
C HIS A 77 -1.83 -2.67 15.73
N PRO A 78 -2.09 -1.95 16.85
CA PRO A 78 -2.00 -0.50 16.87
C PRO A 78 -0.55 -0.02 16.76
N SER A 79 -0.29 0.79 15.74
CA SER A 79 0.98 1.45 15.49
C SER A 79 0.80 2.96 15.59
N ARG A 80 1.44 3.56 16.60
CA ARG A 80 1.45 5.02 16.80
C ARG A 80 2.88 5.50 16.71
N SER A 81 3.09 6.60 15.99
CA SER A 81 4.41 7.21 15.89
C SER A 81 4.31 8.71 15.88
N ARG A 82 5.41 9.33 16.30
CA ARG A 82 5.66 10.75 16.13
C ARG A 82 7.05 10.89 15.53
N ALA A 83 7.10 11.26 14.26
CA ALA A 83 8.32 11.27 13.46
C ALA A 83 8.29 12.45 12.48
N THR A 84 9.45 12.77 11.93
CA THR A 84 9.55 13.75 10.85
C THR A 84 8.92 13.21 9.57
N ALA A 85 8.77 14.07 8.56
CA ALA A 85 8.37 13.64 7.23
C ALA A 85 9.31 12.59 6.60
N TYR A 86 10.51 12.42 7.15
CA TYR A 86 11.52 11.44 6.74
C TYR A 86 11.50 10.17 7.58
N LEU A 87 10.44 9.98 8.39
CA LEU A 87 10.27 8.84 9.29
C LEU A 87 11.43 8.67 10.29
N SER A 88 12.01 9.80 10.73
CA SER A 88 13.08 9.86 11.71
C SER A 88 12.63 10.57 12.99
N VAL A 89 13.44 10.46 14.05
CA VAL A 89 13.34 11.42 15.17
C VAL A 89 13.70 12.83 14.69
N ALA A 90 13.25 13.85 15.44
CA ALA A 90 13.60 15.24 15.16
C ALA A 90 15.11 15.44 15.30
N ASP A 91 15.71 16.07 14.29
CA ASP A 91 17.13 16.39 14.26
C ASP A 91 17.37 17.78 14.89
N ALA A 92 17.99 17.78 16.08
CA ALA A 92 18.28 18.98 16.84
C ALA A 92 19.35 19.88 16.21
N ALA A 93 20.05 19.42 15.16
CA ALA A 93 21.00 20.25 14.41
C ALA A 93 20.29 21.27 13.50
N PHE A 94 18.99 21.09 13.22
CA PHE A 94 18.22 21.98 12.38
C PHE A 94 17.27 22.89 13.18
N PRO A 95 16.92 24.07 12.64
CA PRO A 95 15.87 24.93 13.21
C PRO A 95 14.53 24.20 13.32
N ALA A 96 13.69 24.58 14.28
CA ALA A 96 12.38 23.96 14.51
C ALA A 96 11.41 24.03 13.31
N SER A 97 11.60 24.97 12.39
CA SER A 97 10.84 25.10 11.14
C SER A 97 11.34 24.19 10.02
N HIS A 98 12.50 23.54 10.18
CA HIS A 98 13.09 22.70 9.14
C HIS A 98 12.35 21.34 9.08
N PRO A 99 12.13 20.76 7.88
CA PRO A 99 11.44 19.47 7.73
C PRO A 99 12.04 18.30 8.51
N ARG A 100 13.35 18.35 8.80
CA ARG A 100 14.06 17.33 9.63
C ARG A 100 13.88 17.52 11.14
N ALA A 101 13.31 18.63 11.59
CA ALA A 101 13.05 18.91 13.00
C ALA A 101 11.54 18.93 13.33
N GLN A 102 10.69 19.11 12.31
CA GLN A 102 9.24 19.08 12.47
C GLN A 102 8.71 17.66 12.62
N LEU A 103 7.85 17.44 13.60
CA LEU A 103 7.25 16.15 13.90
C LEU A 103 5.78 16.13 13.49
N SER A 104 5.39 15.06 12.81
CA SER A 104 4.00 14.70 12.50
C SER A 104 3.57 13.49 13.34
N SER A 105 2.31 13.46 13.72
CA SER A 105 1.70 12.31 14.38
C SER A 105 1.12 11.35 13.36
N SER A 106 1.20 10.05 13.65
CA SER A 106 0.54 9.00 12.86
C SER A 106 -0.02 7.95 13.81
N SER A 107 -1.22 7.45 13.48
CA SER A 107 -1.91 6.38 14.18
C SER A 107 -2.62 5.51 13.15
N VAL A 108 -2.30 4.21 13.16
CA VAL A 108 -2.90 3.22 12.26
C VAL A 108 -2.84 1.85 12.93
N ARG A 109 -3.82 0.99 12.70
CA ARG A 109 -3.71 -0.43 13.04
C ARG A 109 -3.34 -1.23 11.81
N VAL A 110 -2.50 -2.26 11.95
CA VAL A 110 -1.99 -3.01 10.80
C VAL A 110 -2.21 -4.52 10.99
N VAL A 111 -2.80 -5.17 9.99
CA VAL A 111 -2.77 -6.62 9.84
C VAL A 111 -1.57 -6.99 8.97
N GLY A 112 -0.62 -7.75 9.52
CA GLY A 112 0.58 -8.19 8.80
C GLY A 112 0.32 -9.37 7.87
N TYR A 113 1.22 -9.58 6.91
CA TYR A 113 1.09 -10.59 5.85
C TYR A 113 0.90 -12.01 6.36
N ASP A 114 1.64 -12.41 7.38
CA ASP A 114 1.54 -13.72 8.04
C ASP A 114 0.21 -13.95 8.78
N GLN A 115 -0.59 -12.91 8.98
CA GLN A 115 -1.96 -13.03 9.51
C GLN A 115 -2.99 -13.26 8.39
N ILE A 116 -2.61 -13.05 7.12
CA ILE A 116 -3.50 -13.13 5.96
C ILE A 116 -3.46 -14.56 5.39
N PRO A 117 -4.57 -15.33 5.46
CA PRO A 117 -4.61 -16.71 4.96
C PRO A 117 -4.32 -16.81 3.46
N THR A 118 -3.79 -17.95 2.99
CA THR A 118 -3.51 -18.18 1.55
C THR A 118 -4.77 -18.18 0.69
N GLN A 119 -5.94 -18.40 1.27
CA GLN A 119 -7.24 -18.31 0.61
C GLN A 119 -7.80 -16.88 0.56
N HIS A 120 -7.14 -15.92 1.20
CA HIS A 120 -7.56 -14.52 1.16
C HIS A 120 -7.29 -13.94 -0.24
N VAL A 121 -8.28 -13.28 -0.83
CA VAL A 121 -8.22 -12.83 -2.23
C VAL A 121 -7.07 -11.84 -2.48
N LEU A 122 -6.84 -10.89 -1.57
CA LEU A 122 -5.69 -9.97 -1.64
C LEU A 122 -4.33 -10.68 -1.61
N ARG A 123 -4.20 -11.78 -0.85
CA ARG A 123 -2.97 -12.57 -0.82
C ARG A 123 -2.77 -13.33 -2.11
N GLN A 124 -3.83 -13.96 -2.62
CA GLN A 124 -3.77 -14.62 -3.94
C GLN A 124 -3.40 -13.62 -5.04
N LEU A 125 -3.99 -12.42 -5.02
CA LEU A 125 -3.69 -11.34 -5.94
C LEU A 125 -2.22 -10.89 -5.84
N TYR A 126 -1.69 -10.69 -4.62
CA TYR A 126 -0.29 -10.32 -4.41
C TYR A 126 0.69 -11.41 -4.90
N GLU A 127 0.37 -12.67 -4.64
CA GLU A 127 1.16 -13.84 -5.07
C GLU A 127 0.97 -14.18 -6.57
N TRP A 128 0.01 -13.55 -7.25
CA TRP A 128 -0.30 -13.80 -8.66
C TRP A 128 0.78 -13.24 -9.60
N GLN A 129 1.30 -14.09 -10.49
CA GLN A 129 2.43 -13.74 -11.38
C GLN A 129 2.09 -12.60 -12.37
N PRO A 130 0.93 -12.58 -13.05
CA PRO A 130 0.54 -11.47 -13.93
C PRO A 130 0.51 -10.09 -13.26
N LEU A 131 0.11 -9.97 -11.98
CA LEU A 131 0.21 -8.70 -11.26
C LEU A 131 1.68 -8.32 -11.05
N HIS A 132 2.54 -9.27 -10.67
CA HIS A 132 3.96 -9.04 -10.49
C HIS A 132 4.65 -8.59 -11.81
N ASP A 133 4.32 -9.24 -12.93
CA ASP A 133 4.82 -8.87 -14.26
C ASP A 133 4.33 -7.48 -14.66
N PHE A 134 3.06 -7.16 -14.37
CA PHE A 134 2.50 -5.84 -14.59
C PHE A 134 3.23 -4.76 -13.78
N VAL A 135 3.55 -5.04 -12.51
CA VAL A 135 4.33 -4.11 -11.66
C VAL A 135 5.71 -3.86 -12.26
N ALA A 136 6.43 -4.91 -12.67
CA ALA A 136 7.72 -4.75 -13.34
C ALA A 136 7.60 -3.87 -14.59
N ALA A 137 6.58 -4.13 -15.40
CA ALA A 137 6.32 -3.40 -16.63
C ALA A 137 5.96 -1.92 -16.38
N VAL A 138 5.11 -1.57 -15.41
CA VAL A 138 4.76 -0.15 -15.20
C VAL A 138 5.88 0.65 -14.54
N LEU A 139 6.77 -0.01 -13.79
CA LEU A 139 7.92 0.62 -13.16
C LEU A 139 9.14 0.74 -14.08
N ASP A 140 9.05 0.19 -15.30
CA ASP A 140 10.15 0.13 -16.26
C ASP A 140 11.40 -0.55 -15.72
N LEU A 141 11.19 -1.63 -14.98
CA LEU A 141 12.25 -2.42 -14.38
C LEU A 141 12.32 -3.78 -15.07
N PRO A 142 13.54 -4.29 -15.38
CA PRO A 142 13.69 -5.63 -15.95
C PRO A 142 13.21 -6.71 -14.97
N ARG A 143 13.20 -6.41 -13.67
CA ARG A 143 12.69 -7.27 -12.61
C ARG A 143 12.33 -6.46 -11.37
N VAL A 144 11.28 -6.89 -10.69
CA VAL A 144 10.93 -6.47 -9.32
C VAL A 144 10.86 -7.71 -8.43
N TYR A 145 10.98 -7.51 -7.13
CA TYR A 145 10.89 -8.57 -6.14
C TYR A 145 9.73 -8.26 -5.20
N ARG A 146 8.99 -9.29 -4.80
CA ARG A 146 8.11 -9.17 -3.64
C ARG A 146 8.98 -8.91 -2.42
N TYR A 147 8.46 -8.12 -1.48
CA TYR A 147 9.19 -7.81 -0.26
C TYR A 147 9.30 -9.08 0.60
N ASP A 148 10.47 -9.37 1.16
CA ASP A 148 10.73 -10.65 1.82
C ASP A 148 10.32 -10.66 3.30
N ASP A 149 9.95 -9.50 3.87
CA ASP A 149 9.41 -9.41 5.23
C ASP A 149 8.10 -10.23 5.34
N PRO A 150 8.06 -11.28 6.16
CA PRO A 150 6.87 -12.12 6.31
C PRO A 150 5.68 -11.41 6.97
N MET A 151 5.84 -10.17 7.46
CA MET A 151 4.75 -9.32 7.94
C MET A 151 4.48 -8.13 7.01
N GLY A 152 5.50 -7.62 6.33
CA GLY A 152 5.45 -6.38 5.54
C GLY A 152 5.10 -6.54 4.07
N ALA A 153 5.21 -7.74 3.49
CA ALA A 153 5.02 -7.95 2.05
C ALA A 153 3.64 -7.56 1.51
N LEU A 154 2.61 -7.92 2.26
CA LEU A 154 1.24 -7.48 2.07
C LEU A 154 0.67 -7.15 3.45
N ASN A 155 0.14 -5.96 3.65
CA ASN A 155 -0.52 -5.60 4.90
C ASN A 155 -1.83 -4.87 4.64
N ILE A 156 -2.71 -4.88 5.65
CA ILE A 156 -3.98 -4.14 5.62
C ILE A 156 -3.89 -3.05 6.68
N ALA A 157 -3.91 -1.79 6.25
CA ALA A 157 -4.08 -0.64 7.11
C ALA A 157 -5.55 -0.52 7.51
N VAL A 158 -5.78 -0.53 8.82
CA VAL A 158 -7.09 -0.42 9.48
C VAL A 158 -7.07 0.87 10.29
N MET A 159 -7.84 1.87 9.87
CA MET A 159 -7.83 3.20 10.50
C MET A 159 -9.24 3.57 10.95
N GLY A 160 -9.41 3.77 12.26
CA GLY A 160 -10.70 4.12 12.87
C GLY A 160 -10.81 5.60 13.23
N ASP A 161 -11.80 5.93 14.08
CA ASP A 161 -12.01 7.29 14.59
C ASP A 161 -10.74 7.86 15.26
N GLY A 162 -10.32 9.04 14.83
CA GLY A 162 -9.13 9.74 15.31
C GLY A 162 -7.79 9.23 14.76
N ASP A 163 -7.78 8.16 13.95
CA ASP A 163 -6.57 7.71 13.25
C ASP A 163 -6.22 8.67 12.09
N GLU A 164 -4.91 8.85 11.86
CA GLU A 164 -4.35 9.70 10.82
C GLU A 164 -2.98 9.17 10.39
N LEU A 165 -2.52 9.53 9.19
CA LEU A 165 -1.10 9.41 8.85
C LEU A 165 -0.60 10.80 8.53
N GLY A 166 0.24 11.37 9.39
CA GLY A 166 0.82 12.68 9.15
C GLY A 166 1.69 12.72 7.90
N TRP A 167 2.08 13.92 7.47
CA TRP A 167 2.92 14.12 6.30
C TRP A 167 4.21 13.29 6.37
N HIS A 168 4.44 12.45 5.36
CA HIS A 168 5.66 11.64 5.24
C HIS A 168 6.01 11.31 3.79
N PHE A 169 7.24 10.81 3.62
CA PHE A 169 7.70 10.10 2.43
C PHE A 169 7.85 8.60 2.73
N ASP A 170 7.65 7.77 1.72
CA ASP A 170 7.91 6.34 1.83
C ASP A 170 9.41 6.04 1.79
N GLN A 171 9.82 4.99 2.52
CA GLN A 171 11.17 4.44 2.46
C GLN A 171 11.34 3.44 1.31
N THR A 172 10.29 2.71 0.99
CA THR A 172 10.25 1.72 -0.09
C THR A 172 10.18 2.40 -1.45
N ASP A 173 10.76 1.77 -2.47
CA ASP A 173 10.72 2.31 -3.82
C ASP A 173 9.30 2.32 -4.38
N PHE A 174 8.48 1.30 -4.08
CA PHE A 174 7.13 1.16 -4.61
C PHE A 174 6.18 0.42 -3.65
N VAL A 175 5.01 1.01 -3.41
CA VAL A 175 3.88 0.35 -2.75
C VAL A 175 2.65 0.53 -3.62
N LEU A 176 2.02 -0.58 -3.97
CA LEU A 176 0.72 -0.55 -4.61
C LEU A 176 -0.35 -0.54 -3.53
N SER A 177 -1.40 0.26 -3.73
CA SER A 177 -2.52 0.33 -2.79
C SER A 177 -3.80 -0.15 -3.43
N ILE A 178 -4.61 -0.90 -2.67
CA ILE A 178 -5.98 -1.27 -3.03
C ILE A 178 -6.89 -0.74 -1.92
N PRO A 179 -7.58 0.39 -2.14
CA PRO A 179 -8.60 0.88 -1.21
C PRO A 179 -9.77 -0.11 -1.16
N LEU A 180 -10.27 -0.42 0.03
CA LEU A 180 -11.35 -1.40 0.22
C LEU A 180 -12.58 -0.74 0.83
N VAL A 181 -12.38 -0.04 1.95
CA VAL A 181 -13.45 0.64 2.69
C VAL A 181 -13.02 2.09 2.92
N PRO A 182 -13.77 3.08 2.41
CA PRO A 182 -13.48 4.47 2.68
C PRO A 182 -13.94 4.87 4.09
N ALA A 183 -13.29 5.89 4.66
CA ALA A 183 -13.81 6.57 5.84
C ALA A 183 -15.15 7.27 5.53
N GLN A 184 -15.97 7.49 6.56
CA GLN A 184 -17.20 8.29 6.40
C GLN A 184 -16.92 9.79 6.33
N THR A 185 -15.91 10.26 7.05
CA THR A 185 -15.46 11.64 7.08
C THR A 185 -13.96 11.68 7.33
N GLY A 186 -13.25 12.57 6.63
CA GLY A 186 -11.79 12.59 6.65
C GLY A 186 -11.19 11.35 5.97
N GLY A 187 -9.96 10.97 6.35
CA GLY A 187 -9.27 9.85 5.70
C GLY A 187 -8.87 10.10 4.25
N GLU A 188 -8.85 11.37 3.84
CA GLU A 188 -8.46 11.84 2.51
C GLU A 188 -6.98 11.55 2.30
N PHE A 189 -6.63 10.98 1.14
CA PHE A 189 -5.24 10.77 0.76
C PHE A 189 -4.72 11.99 0.01
N GLU A 190 -3.95 12.82 0.71
CA GLU A 190 -3.44 14.09 0.22
C GLU A 190 -1.98 13.99 -0.18
N VAL A 191 -1.61 14.62 -1.29
CA VAL A 191 -0.30 14.47 -1.94
C VAL A 191 0.22 15.80 -2.47
N HIS A 192 1.50 16.07 -2.20
CA HIS A 192 2.32 16.98 -3.00
C HIS A 192 3.21 16.14 -3.91
N PRO A 193 2.79 15.95 -5.18
CA PRO A 193 3.41 14.96 -6.05
C PRO A 193 4.80 15.41 -6.45
N LEU A 194 5.77 14.48 -6.38
CA LEU A 194 7.13 14.71 -6.87
C LEU A 194 7.75 16.02 -6.34
N ILE A 195 7.42 16.39 -5.10
CA ILE A 195 7.86 17.64 -4.48
C ILE A 195 9.38 17.69 -4.32
N ARG A 196 10.03 16.52 -4.29
CA ARG A 196 11.49 16.35 -4.23
C ARG A 196 12.01 15.38 -5.30
N THR A 197 13.32 15.37 -5.52
CA THR A 197 14.01 14.38 -6.36
C THR A 197 15.06 13.62 -5.54
N THR A 198 15.78 12.70 -6.19
CA THR A 198 16.90 11.99 -5.55
C THR A 198 18.06 12.94 -5.21
N GLU A 199 18.23 13.99 -6.01
CA GLU A 199 19.34 14.95 -5.91
C GLU A 199 19.00 16.20 -5.10
N ASP A 200 17.71 16.54 -4.98
CA ASP A 200 17.24 17.74 -4.28
C ASP A 200 16.01 17.44 -3.41
N GLU A 201 16.19 17.61 -2.10
CA GLU A 201 15.15 17.42 -1.09
C GLU A 201 14.09 18.53 -1.07
N ARG A 202 14.38 19.69 -1.68
CA ARG A 202 13.49 20.86 -1.75
C ARG A 202 12.90 21.24 -0.40
N TYR A 203 13.75 21.30 0.63
CA TYR A 203 13.36 21.51 2.03
C TYR A 203 12.46 22.73 2.25
N GLU A 204 12.65 23.82 1.51
CA GLU A 204 11.79 25.01 1.61
C GLU A 204 10.34 24.70 1.20
N ALA A 205 10.15 24.05 0.05
CA ALA A 205 8.82 23.66 -0.42
C ALA A 205 8.18 22.63 0.52
N VAL A 206 8.98 21.67 1.02
CA VAL A 206 8.53 20.69 2.01
C VAL A 206 8.12 21.40 3.31
N ALA A 207 8.89 22.36 3.81
CA ALA A 207 8.56 23.09 5.03
C ALA A 207 7.23 23.83 4.91
N LEU A 208 6.97 24.48 3.77
CA LEU A 208 5.68 25.13 3.50
C LEU A 208 4.52 24.13 3.44
N ALA A 209 4.72 22.97 2.83
CA ALA A 209 3.70 21.91 2.76
C ALA A 209 3.37 21.34 4.15
N LEU A 210 4.38 21.13 5.00
CA LEU A 210 4.20 20.57 6.36
C LEU A 210 3.32 21.43 7.26
N VAL A 211 3.23 22.74 6.98
CA VAL A 211 2.40 23.70 7.72
C VAL A 211 1.22 24.22 6.90
N ASP A 212 0.88 23.55 5.79
CA ASP A 212 -0.22 23.91 4.89
C ASP A 212 -0.16 25.38 4.39
N ALA A 213 1.03 25.96 4.25
CA ALA A 213 1.27 27.35 3.82
C ALA A 213 1.70 27.49 2.35
N GLY A 214 1.66 26.39 1.59
CA GLY A 214 1.99 26.33 0.16
C GLY A 214 0.78 26.13 -0.75
N PRO A 215 1.00 25.71 -2.02
CA PRO A 215 -0.07 25.22 -2.88
C PRO A 215 -0.85 24.10 -2.20
N ALA A 216 -2.17 24.04 -2.40
CA ALA A 216 -2.98 22.96 -1.84
C ALA A 216 -2.53 21.57 -2.36
N PRO A 217 -2.57 20.52 -1.53
CA PRO A 217 -2.27 19.18 -1.99
C PRO A 217 -3.33 18.66 -2.96
N LEU A 218 -2.92 17.74 -3.83
CA LEU A 218 -3.85 16.94 -4.62
C LEU A 218 -4.50 15.89 -3.73
N LYS A 219 -5.79 15.64 -3.95
CA LYS A 219 -6.53 14.55 -3.31
C LYS A 219 -6.64 13.40 -4.29
N LEU A 220 -6.07 12.24 -3.95
CA LEU A 220 -6.26 11.03 -4.75
C LEU A 220 -7.61 10.39 -4.39
N ALA A 221 -8.35 9.93 -5.40
CA ALA A 221 -9.72 9.49 -5.21
C ALA A 221 -9.82 8.25 -4.30
N MET A 222 -8.83 7.36 -4.35
CA MET A 222 -8.78 6.15 -3.51
C MET A 222 -10.08 5.34 -3.63
N THR A 223 -10.58 5.19 -4.85
CA THR A 223 -11.85 4.52 -5.13
C THR A 223 -11.78 3.06 -4.67
N PRO A 224 -12.76 2.54 -3.92
CA PRO A 224 -12.80 1.14 -3.54
C PRO A 224 -12.61 0.18 -4.73
N GLY A 225 -11.72 -0.80 -4.57
CA GLY A 225 -11.37 -1.77 -5.61
C GLY A 225 -10.51 -1.21 -6.75
N SER A 226 -10.04 0.04 -6.67
CA SER A 226 -9.02 0.52 -7.60
C SER A 226 -7.65 -0.08 -7.27
N LEU A 227 -6.77 -0.11 -8.28
CA LEU A 227 -5.34 -0.28 -8.05
C LEU A 227 -4.67 1.08 -8.16
N LEU A 228 -4.06 1.54 -7.07
CA LEU A 228 -3.26 2.75 -7.05
C LEU A 228 -1.78 2.39 -7.12
N VAL A 229 -1.11 2.86 -8.17
CA VAL A 229 0.35 2.91 -8.26
C VAL A 229 0.77 4.31 -7.81
N PHE A 230 1.68 4.40 -6.84
CA PHE A 230 2.06 5.66 -6.23
C PHE A 230 3.56 5.72 -5.92
N GLN A 231 4.16 6.90 -6.16
CA GLN A 231 5.58 7.18 -5.92
C GLN A 231 5.76 7.98 -4.63
N GLY A 232 5.57 7.32 -3.49
CA GLY A 232 5.64 7.94 -2.16
C GLY A 232 7.05 8.35 -1.72
N ARG A 233 8.11 7.82 -2.34
CA ARG A 233 9.48 8.25 -2.07
C ARG A 233 9.69 9.72 -2.42
N HIS A 234 9.11 10.20 -3.52
CA HIS A 234 9.32 11.59 -3.99
C HIS A 234 8.10 12.50 -3.77
N SER A 235 6.99 11.92 -3.31
CA SER A 235 5.74 12.65 -3.09
C SER A 235 5.44 12.70 -1.60
N LEU A 236 5.36 13.91 -1.04
CA LEU A 236 4.98 14.09 0.36
C LEU A 236 3.49 13.80 0.47
N HIS A 237 3.08 12.94 1.38
CA HIS A 237 1.70 12.50 1.47
C HIS A 237 1.21 12.29 2.90
N ARG A 238 -0.11 12.42 3.09
CA ARG A 238 -0.79 12.21 4.37
C ARG A 238 -2.15 11.54 4.18
N VAL A 239 -2.65 10.97 5.27
CA VAL A 239 -4.08 10.61 5.42
C VAL A 239 -4.65 11.52 6.48
N THR A 240 -5.63 12.34 6.12
CA THR A 240 -6.26 13.29 7.06
C THR A 240 -6.98 12.55 8.19
N PRO A 241 -7.14 13.20 9.38
CA PRO A 241 -7.82 12.58 10.51
C PRO A 241 -9.19 12.02 10.13
N ILE A 242 -9.45 10.78 10.53
CA ILE A 242 -10.72 10.10 10.32
C ILE A 242 -11.70 10.48 11.43
N ALA A 243 -12.95 10.73 11.04
CA ALA A 243 -14.05 10.90 11.97
C ALA A 243 -15.17 9.90 11.65
N GLY A 244 -15.66 9.22 12.69
CA GLY A 244 -16.81 8.32 12.62
C GLY A 244 -16.46 6.86 12.91
N PRO A 245 -17.49 6.02 13.12
CA PRO A 245 -17.35 4.65 13.65
C PRO A 245 -16.85 3.62 12.62
N ARG A 246 -16.75 3.97 11.33
CA ARG A 246 -16.37 3.02 10.28
C ARG A 246 -14.85 3.03 10.07
N ASP A 247 -14.26 1.85 10.19
CA ASP A 247 -12.86 1.65 9.82
C ASP A 247 -12.65 1.85 8.31
N ARG A 248 -11.65 2.69 7.98
CA ARG A 248 -11.07 2.80 6.65
C ARG A 248 -10.06 1.67 6.45
N LEU A 249 -10.20 0.93 5.35
CA LEU A 249 -9.36 -0.22 5.01
C LEU A 249 -8.63 0.00 3.69
N VAL A 250 -7.31 -0.17 3.70
CA VAL A 250 -6.46 -0.15 2.50
C VAL A 250 -5.45 -1.29 2.56
N ALA A 251 -5.37 -2.09 1.50
CA ALA A 251 -4.32 -3.08 1.34
C ALA A 251 -3.09 -2.47 0.69
N LEU A 252 -1.91 -2.77 1.23
CA LEU A 252 -0.62 -2.27 0.76
C LEU A 252 0.24 -3.46 0.30
N LEU A 253 0.61 -3.46 -0.97
CA LEU A 253 1.37 -4.51 -1.65
C LEU A 253 2.78 -3.98 -1.92
N ALA A 254 3.76 -4.49 -1.18
CA ALA A 254 5.14 -3.99 -1.23
C ALA A 254 5.97 -4.75 -2.26
N TYR A 255 6.76 -4.00 -3.04
CA TYR A 255 7.73 -4.53 -3.98
C TYR A 255 9.06 -3.77 -3.85
N ASP A 256 10.16 -4.44 -4.20
CA ASP A 256 11.50 -3.87 -4.15
C ASP A 256 12.27 -4.13 -5.45
N ARG A 257 13.30 -3.32 -5.70
CA ARG A 257 14.25 -3.50 -6.80
C ARG A 257 15.27 -4.60 -6.49
N LYS A 258 15.44 -4.96 -5.22
CA LYS A 258 16.42 -5.97 -4.76
C LYS A 258 15.73 -7.13 -4.05
N PRO A 259 16.21 -8.38 -4.24
CA PRO A 259 15.78 -9.51 -3.44
C PRO A 259 16.30 -9.39 -2.00
N GLY A 260 15.69 -10.09 -1.06
CA GLY A 260 16.16 -10.13 0.33
C GLY A 260 15.76 -8.92 1.16
N THR A 261 14.95 -8.01 0.64
CA THR A 261 14.60 -6.79 1.39
C THR A 261 13.64 -7.13 2.51
N ASP A 262 14.09 -6.87 3.73
CA ASP A 262 13.37 -7.14 4.96
C ASP A 262 13.38 -5.88 5.85
N SER A 263 12.29 -5.66 6.57
CA SER A 263 12.20 -4.57 7.54
C SER A 263 13.03 -4.86 8.78
N THR A 264 13.56 -3.80 9.40
CA THR A 264 14.33 -3.92 10.64
C THR A 264 13.47 -4.43 11.79
N ALA A 265 14.10 -4.98 12.83
CA ALA A 265 13.38 -5.46 14.01
C ALA A 265 12.59 -4.33 14.71
N GLU A 266 13.14 -3.12 14.71
CA GLU A 266 12.51 -1.92 15.27
C GLU A 266 11.24 -1.57 14.49
N LEU A 267 11.32 -1.55 13.15
CA LEU A 267 10.17 -1.25 12.31
C LEU A 267 9.08 -2.32 12.46
N LYS A 268 9.45 -3.60 12.48
CA LYS A 268 8.52 -4.71 12.69
C LYS A 268 7.83 -4.63 14.04
N ARG A 269 8.59 -4.35 15.11
CA ARG A 269 8.03 -4.18 16.46
C ARG A 269 7.08 -2.99 16.53
N ALA A 270 7.42 -1.87 15.90
CA ALA A 270 6.58 -0.69 15.88
C ALA A 270 5.29 -0.86 15.05
N ARG A 271 5.35 -1.61 13.93
CA ARG A 271 4.22 -1.80 13.00
C ARG A 271 3.32 -2.98 13.36
N TYR A 272 3.89 -4.08 13.85
CA TYR A 272 3.19 -5.35 14.07
C TYR A 272 3.23 -5.83 15.53
N GLY A 273 3.93 -5.13 16.42
CA GLY A 273 4.07 -5.50 17.84
C GLY A 273 5.03 -6.66 18.10
N ARG A 274 5.65 -7.19 17.04
CA ARG A 274 6.49 -8.40 17.07
C ARG A 274 7.57 -8.36 16.01
N THR A 275 8.60 -9.18 16.18
CA THR A 275 9.77 -9.23 15.29
C THR A 275 9.84 -10.51 14.46
N VAL A 276 8.96 -11.48 14.73
CA VAL A 276 8.88 -12.78 14.04
C VAL A 276 7.43 -13.08 13.61
N PRO A 277 7.23 -13.85 12.52
CA PRO A 277 5.90 -14.23 12.07
C PRO A 277 5.19 -15.16 13.06
N LEU A 278 3.85 -15.14 13.09
CA LEU A 278 3.01 -15.96 13.97
C LEU A 278 3.22 -17.46 13.76
N SER A 279 3.57 -17.90 12.56
CA SER A 279 3.89 -19.30 12.27
C SER A 279 5.11 -19.82 13.04
N ARG A 280 5.95 -18.93 13.59
CA ARG A 280 7.11 -19.27 14.41
C ARG A 280 6.85 -19.13 15.91
N TYR A 281 5.67 -18.67 16.33
CA TYR A 281 5.28 -18.69 17.73
C TYR A 281 4.82 -20.10 18.11
N THR A 282 5.66 -20.84 18.84
CA THR A 282 5.22 -22.02 19.60
C THR A 282 4.57 -21.55 20.91
N PRO A 283 3.35 -22.02 21.26
CA PRO A 283 2.72 -21.70 22.54
C PRO A 283 3.41 -22.48 23.67
N ALA A 284 4.58 -22.03 24.05
CA ALA A 284 5.27 -22.42 25.27
C ALA A 284 6.00 -21.16 25.74
N ASP A 285 5.28 -20.30 26.47
CA ASP A 285 5.79 -19.25 27.39
C ASP A 285 4.65 -18.28 27.76
N HIS A 286 3.57 -18.84 28.31
CA HIS A 286 2.59 -18.13 29.14
C HIS A 286 2.46 -18.85 30.47
#